data_AF-A0A7Y2IWP3-F1
#
_entry.id   AF-A0A7Y2IWP3-F1
#
_cell.length_a   1.000
_cell.length_b   1.000
_cell.length_c   1.000
_cell.angle_alpha   90.00
_cell.angle_beta   90.00
_cell.angle_gamma   90.00
#
_symmetry.space_group_name_H-M   'P 1'
#
loop_
_entity.id
_entity.type
_entity.pdbx_description
1 polymer ?
#
loop_
_entity_poly.entity_id
_entity_poly.type
_entity_poly.pdbx_seq_one_letter_code
_entity_poly.pdbx_strand_id
1 'polypeptide(L)'
;MSLKQIKSAFSLRMVSVGLTIALCIVCILFLGSDFRKKLNTLASANADSIQWTIAQLDVELLAMETAIHRAHMSGEPDLNSIRQRFDIFYSRVETFGKSGLYQYLRADPEVARHIDDMRAFLDAKVPLMDGPDEALRASLHPLAAEAEALRSTVRALSIRALRYFSVQA
;
A
#
# COMPACT_ATOMS: atom_id res chain seq x y z
N MET A 1 -6.87 -64.17 -38.12
CA MET A 1 -6.60 -62.71 -38.01
C MET A 1 -5.10 -62.52 -37.83
N SER A 2 -4.42 -61.89 -38.79
CA SER A 2 -2.94 -61.91 -38.90
C SER A 2 -2.25 -61.05 -37.82
N LEU A 3 -1.20 -61.58 -37.19
CA LEU A 3 -0.34 -60.93 -36.18
C LEU A 3 0.16 -59.53 -36.59
N LYS A 4 0.23 -59.23 -37.89
CA LYS A 4 0.60 -57.93 -38.44
C LYS A 4 -0.43 -56.83 -38.12
N GLN A 5 -1.73 -57.15 -38.12
CA GLN A 5 -2.80 -56.18 -37.86
C GLN A 5 -2.96 -55.86 -36.36
N ILE A 6 -2.63 -56.80 -35.47
CA ILE A 6 -2.65 -56.57 -34.03
C ILE A 6 -1.50 -55.63 -33.62
N LYS A 7 -0.31 -55.81 -34.21
CA LYS A 7 0.86 -54.93 -33.96
C LYS A 7 0.64 -53.50 -34.47
N SER A 8 0.00 -53.31 -35.64
CA SER A 8 -0.27 -51.96 -36.16
C SER A 8 -1.36 -51.21 -35.39
N ALA A 9 -2.38 -51.92 -34.89
CA ALA A 9 -3.40 -51.32 -34.02
C ALA A 9 -2.83 -50.92 -32.66
N PHE A 10 -1.88 -51.68 -32.13
CA PHE A 10 -1.18 -51.38 -30.87
C PHE A 10 -0.23 -50.17 -31.01
N SER A 11 0.55 -50.11 -32.08
CA SER A 11 1.43 -48.95 -32.34
C SER A 11 0.65 -47.66 -32.59
N LEU A 12 -0.49 -47.73 -33.27
CA LEU A 12 -1.36 -46.57 -33.49
C LEU A 12 -1.97 -46.04 -32.18
N ARG A 13 -2.37 -46.93 -31.27
CA ARG A 13 -2.85 -46.55 -29.93
C ARG A 13 -1.75 -45.90 -29.09
N MET A 14 -0.53 -46.45 -29.07
CA MET A 14 0.59 -45.84 -28.35
C MET A 14 0.94 -44.44 -28.89
N VAL A 15 0.91 -44.24 -30.22
CA VAL A 15 1.13 -42.92 -30.83
C VAL A 15 0.04 -41.93 -30.41
N SER A 16 -1.23 -42.34 -30.40
CA SER A 16 -2.33 -41.47 -29.98
C SER A 16 -2.22 -41.06 -28.51
N VAL A 17 -1.85 -41.98 -27.62
CA VAL A 17 -1.63 -41.69 -26.19
C VAL A 17 -0.45 -40.75 -26.00
N GLY A 18 0.66 -40.99 -26.71
CA GLY A 18 1.82 -40.12 -26.68
C GLY A 18 1.49 -38.69 -27.13
N LEU A 19 0.70 -38.54 -28.19
CA LEU A 19 0.25 -37.25 -28.69
C LEU A 19 -0.67 -36.53 -27.70
N THR A 20 -1.61 -37.24 -27.07
CA THR A 20 -2.47 -36.66 -26.03
C THR A 20 -1.65 -36.19 -24.83
N ILE A 21 -0.69 -36.98 -24.36
CA ILE A 21 0.20 -36.61 -23.25
C ILE A 21 1.03 -35.37 -23.63
N ALA A 22 1.61 -35.34 -24.83
CA ALA A 22 2.37 -34.20 -25.32
C ALA A 22 1.51 -32.92 -25.37
N LEU A 23 0.27 -33.03 -25.87
CA LEU A 23 -0.68 -31.92 -25.90
C LEU A 23 -1.02 -31.43 -24.48
N CYS A 24 -1.27 -32.33 -23.54
CA CYS A 24 -1.50 -31.99 -22.14
C CYS A 24 -0.30 -31.26 -21.53
N ILE A 25 0.92 -31.73 -21.77
CA ILE A 25 2.15 -31.07 -21.30
C ILE A 25 2.27 -29.65 -21.87
N VAL A 26 2.04 -29.48 -23.18
CA VAL A 26 2.06 -28.16 -23.82
C VAL A 26 1.01 -27.24 -23.21
N CYS A 27 -0.21 -27.72 -22.99
CA CYS A 27 -1.27 -26.96 -22.33
C CYS A 27 -0.88 -26.55 -20.90
N ILE A 28 -0.29 -27.45 -20.10
CA ILE A 28 0.16 -27.16 -18.74
C ILE A 28 1.27 -26.11 -18.75
N LEU A 29 2.26 -26.23 -19.65
CA LEU A 29 3.36 -25.27 -19.76
C LEU A 29 2.87 -23.88 -20.20
N PHE A 30 1.93 -23.84 -21.14
CA PHE A 30 1.29 -22.61 -21.60
C PHE A 30 0.50 -21.94 -20.47
N LEU A 31 -0.37 -22.71 -19.80
CA LEU A 31 -1.22 -22.20 -18.72
C LEU A 31 -0.38 -21.76 -17.51
N GLY A 32 0.65 -22.52 -17.15
CA GLY A 32 1.59 -22.14 -16.08
C GLY A 32 2.34 -20.86 -16.41
N SER A 33 2.69 -20.62 -17.68
CA SER A 33 3.36 -19.39 -18.10
C SER A 33 2.42 -18.20 -18.13
N ASP A 34 1.17 -18.38 -18.57
CA ASP A 34 0.14 -17.34 -18.54
C ASP A 34 -0.25 -16.94 -17.11
N PHE A 35 -0.39 -17.93 -16.22
CA PHE A 35 -0.67 -17.72 -14.80
C PHE A 35 0.45 -16.94 -14.10
N ARG A 36 1.72 -17.30 -14.34
CA ARG A 36 2.88 -16.56 -13.81
C ARG A 36 2.92 -15.11 -14.30
N LYS A 37 2.65 -14.88 -15.59
CA LYS A 37 2.59 -13.51 -16.15
C LYS A 37 1.52 -12.68 -15.46
N LYS A 38 0.32 -13.23 -15.28
CA LYS A 38 -0.79 -12.56 -14.58
C LYS A 38 -0.44 -12.23 -13.12
N LEU A 39 0.19 -13.15 -12.40
CA LEU A 39 0.66 -12.90 -11.03
C LEU A 39 1.69 -11.77 -10.97
N ASN A 40 2.66 -11.75 -11.88
CA ASN A 40 3.66 -10.69 -11.94
C ASN A 40 3.03 -9.33 -12.27
N THR A 41 2.05 -9.29 -13.19
CA THR A 41 1.29 -8.06 -13.49
C THR A 41 0.50 -7.56 -12.29
N LEU A 42 -0.16 -8.46 -11.55
CA LEU A 42 -0.88 -8.13 -10.31
C LEU A 42 0.07 -7.62 -9.21
N ALA A 43 1.22 -8.27 -9.05
CA ALA A 43 2.24 -7.86 -8.07
C ALA A 43 2.82 -6.48 -8.40
N SER A 44 3.16 -6.23 -9.67
CA SER A 44 3.65 -4.93 -10.14
C SER A 44 2.60 -3.84 -9.94
N ALA A 45 1.34 -4.09 -10.33
CA ALA A 45 0.25 -3.12 -10.16
C ALA A 45 0.02 -2.76 -8.68
N ASN A 46 0.14 -3.75 -7.78
CA ASN A 46 0.08 -3.51 -6.34
C ASN A 46 1.27 -2.70 -5.83
N ALA A 47 2.49 -3.02 -6.25
CA ALA A 47 3.69 -2.28 -5.86
C ALA A 47 3.61 -0.80 -6.29
N ASP A 48 3.19 -0.53 -7.54
CA ASP A 48 3.00 0.82 -8.06
C ASP A 48 1.93 1.59 -7.27
N SER A 49 0.82 0.92 -6.95
CA SER A 49 -0.26 1.51 -6.13
C SER A 49 0.21 1.84 -4.70
N ILE A 50 1.03 0.97 -4.09
CA ILE A 50 1.61 1.23 -2.77
C ILE A 50 2.56 2.41 -2.83
N GLN A 51 3.48 2.43 -3.80
CA GLN A 51 4.46 3.49 -3.95
C GLN A 51 3.77 4.85 -4.13
N TRP A 52 2.74 4.93 -4.99
CA TRP A 52 1.96 6.16 -5.17
C TRP A 52 1.26 6.60 -3.89
N THR A 53 0.64 5.67 -3.16
CA THR A 53 -0.10 6.01 -1.95
C THR A 53 0.83 6.50 -0.84
N ILE A 54 2.05 5.96 -0.73
CA ILE A 54 3.03 6.41 0.27
C ILE A 54 3.52 7.82 -0.05
N ALA A 55 3.80 8.12 -1.32
CA ALA A 55 4.14 9.48 -1.74
C ALA A 55 3.01 10.49 -1.44
N GLN A 56 1.75 10.04 -1.38
CA GLN A 56 0.63 10.89 -1.01
C GLN A 56 0.61 11.26 0.49
N LEU A 57 1.21 10.46 1.39
CA LEU A 57 1.24 10.79 2.83
C LEU A 57 1.92 12.14 3.11
N ASP A 58 3.02 12.41 2.42
CA ASP A 58 3.73 13.69 2.53
C ASP A 58 2.79 14.86 2.15
N VAL A 59 1.98 14.69 1.12
CA VAL A 59 1.03 15.72 0.66
C VAL A 59 -0.08 15.94 1.67
N GLU A 60 -0.65 14.87 2.24
CA GLU A 60 -1.72 15.00 3.24
C GLU A 60 -1.22 15.64 4.54
N LEU A 61 -0.01 15.28 4.99
CA LEU A 61 0.64 15.94 6.13
C LEU A 61 0.84 17.43 5.85
N LEU A 62 1.41 17.80 4.69
CA LEU A 62 1.59 19.20 4.31
C LEU A 62 0.27 19.96 4.22
N ALA A 63 -0.79 19.32 3.74
CA ALA A 63 -2.12 19.92 3.66
C ALA A 63 -2.69 20.23 5.06
N MET A 64 -2.50 19.31 6.02
CA MET A 64 -2.88 19.50 7.42
C MET A 64 -2.09 20.64 8.07
N GLU A 65 -0.75 20.63 7.94
CA GLU A 65 0.11 21.70 8.45
C GLU A 65 -0.25 23.06 7.86
N THR A 66 -0.52 23.10 6.56
CA THR A 66 -0.92 24.34 5.87
C THR A 66 -2.22 24.88 6.45
N ALA A 67 -3.21 24.01 6.74
CA ALA A 67 -4.45 24.43 7.37
C ALA A 67 -4.21 25.00 8.77
N ILE A 68 -3.37 24.33 9.58
CA ILE A 68 -2.99 24.78 10.92
C ILE A 68 -2.29 26.14 10.86
N HIS A 69 -1.30 26.31 9.99
CA HIS A 69 -0.58 27.57 9.84
C HIS A 69 -1.47 28.71 9.36
N ARG A 70 -2.37 28.47 8.39
CA ARG A 70 -3.33 29.49 7.94
C ARG A 70 -4.26 29.93 9.06
N ALA A 71 -4.77 28.99 9.84
CA ALA A 71 -5.61 29.30 10.99
C ALA A 71 -4.83 30.10 12.05
N HIS A 72 -3.57 29.75 12.31
CA HIS A 72 -2.74 30.47 13.28
C HIS A 72 -2.50 31.94 12.90
N MET A 73 -2.41 32.24 11.60
CA MET A 73 -2.18 33.59 11.09
C MET A 73 -3.47 34.41 10.87
N SER A 74 -4.65 33.82 11.08
CA SER A 74 -5.94 34.46 10.87
C SER A 74 -6.54 35.00 12.16
N GLY A 75 -7.19 36.18 12.10
CA GLY A 75 -8.01 36.69 13.20
C GLY A 75 -9.28 35.87 13.43
N GLU A 76 -9.77 35.20 12.38
CA GLU A 76 -10.89 34.25 12.41
C GLU A 76 -10.41 32.90 11.83
N PRO A 77 -9.92 31.97 12.66
CA PRO A 77 -9.38 30.70 12.19
C PRO A 77 -10.48 29.74 11.72
N ASP A 78 -10.30 29.17 10.52
CA ASP A 78 -11.14 28.07 10.01
C ASP A 78 -10.73 26.74 10.64
N LEU A 79 -11.30 26.44 11.81
CA LEU A 79 -11.02 25.22 12.57
C LEU A 79 -11.58 23.96 11.91
N ASN A 80 -12.64 24.09 11.10
CA ASN A 80 -13.24 22.96 10.40
C ASN A 80 -12.31 22.43 9.30
N SER A 81 -11.60 23.31 8.61
CA SER A 81 -10.56 22.90 7.65
C SER A 81 -9.43 22.11 8.31
N ILE A 82 -9.02 22.47 9.53
CA ILE A 82 -8.02 21.69 10.29
C ILE A 82 -8.54 20.29 10.59
N ARG A 83 -9.75 20.18 11.16
CA ARG A 83 -10.39 18.90 11.48
C ARG A 83 -10.52 18.01 10.25
N GLN A 84 -11.00 18.56 9.14
CA GLN A 84 -11.13 17.82 7.88
C GLN A 84 -9.78 17.29 7.39
N ARG A 85 -8.72 18.10 7.43
CA ARG A 85 -7.39 17.66 6.99
C ARG A 85 -6.78 16.63 7.92
N PHE A 86 -7.04 16.78 9.22
CA PHE A 86 -6.68 15.79 10.22
C PHE A 86 -7.36 14.45 9.94
N ASP A 87 -8.68 14.43 9.70
CA ASP A 87 -9.44 13.21 9.43
C ASP A 87 -8.96 12.48 8.17
N ILE A 88 -8.64 13.23 7.11
CA ILE A 88 -8.09 12.68 5.86
C ILE A 88 -6.73 12.01 6.14
N PHE A 89 -5.85 12.71 6.85
CA PHE A 89 -4.54 12.17 7.19
C PHE A 89 -4.65 10.95 8.13
N TYR A 90 -5.54 11.02 9.13
CA TYR A 90 -5.83 9.93 10.05
C TYR A 90 -6.29 8.68 9.32
N SER A 91 -7.33 8.80 8.48
CA SER A 91 -7.88 7.67 7.71
C SER A 91 -6.83 7.05 6.78
N ARG A 92 -5.96 7.88 6.20
CA ARG A 92 -4.87 7.40 5.36
C ARG A 92 -3.88 6.56 6.16
N VAL A 93 -3.39 7.06 7.30
CA VAL A 93 -2.47 6.33 8.19
C VAL A 93 -3.12 5.05 8.74
N GLU A 94 -4.41 5.10 9.07
CA GLU A 94 -5.16 3.94 9.52
C GLU A 94 -5.19 2.84 8.44
N THR A 95 -5.49 3.22 7.21
CA THR A 95 -5.52 2.33 6.04
C THR A 95 -4.18 1.63 5.84
N PHE A 96 -3.07 2.35 6.00
CA PHE A 96 -1.72 1.78 5.89
C PHE A 96 -1.47 0.66 6.89
N GLY A 97 -1.82 0.86 8.15
CA GLY A 97 -1.54 -0.15 9.16
C GLY A 97 -2.57 -1.29 9.24
N LYS A 98 -3.72 -1.20 8.54
CA LYS A 98 -4.74 -2.26 8.51
C LYS A 98 -4.76 -3.06 7.20
N SER A 99 -4.50 -2.43 6.05
CA SER A 99 -4.63 -3.09 4.76
C SER A 99 -3.57 -4.19 4.56
N GLY A 100 -4.02 -5.33 4.03
CA GLY A 100 -3.14 -6.46 3.66
C GLY A 100 -2.19 -6.12 2.51
N LEU A 101 -2.51 -5.10 1.71
CA LEU A 101 -1.67 -4.60 0.62
C LEU A 101 -0.28 -4.15 1.13
N TYR A 102 -0.23 -3.60 2.34
CA TYR A 102 1.01 -3.09 2.95
C TYR A 102 1.69 -4.09 3.88
N GLN A 103 1.23 -5.35 3.95
CA GLN A 103 1.77 -6.35 4.88
C GLN A 103 3.28 -6.57 4.69
N TYR A 104 3.74 -6.64 3.45
CA TYR A 104 5.17 -6.85 3.15
C TYR A 104 6.04 -5.67 3.58
N LEU A 105 5.53 -4.44 3.43
CA LEU A 105 6.25 -3.25 3.87
C LEU A 105 6.28 -3.16 5.40
N ARG A 106 5.18 -3.54 6.08
CA ARG A 106 5.09 -3.62 7.54
C ARG A 106 5.91 -4.77 8.15
N ALA A 107 6.44 -5.69 7.34
CA ALA A 107 7.39 -6.69 7.80
C ALA A 107 8.77 -6.08 8.11
N ASP A 108 9.08 -4.88 7.58
CA ASP A 108 10.24 -4.11 8.02
C ASP A 108 9.93 -3.46 9.39
N PRO A 109 10.67 -3.80 10.45
CA PRO A 109 10.41 -3.27 11.80
C PRO A 109 10.44 -1.74 11.88
N GLU A 110 11.26 -1.10 11.06
CA GLU A 110 11.37 0.35 11.04
C GLU A 110 10.18 1.00 10.35
N VAL A 111 9.64 0.39 9.29
CA VAL A 111 8.40 0.88 8.66
C VAL A 111 7.24 0.74 9.65
N ALA A 112 7.12 -0.42 10.32
CA ALA A 112 6.11 -0.63 11.34
C ALA A 112 6.20 0.44 12.44
N ARG A 113 7.41 0.69 12.96
CA ARG A 113 7.66 1.74 13.96
C ARG A 113 7.21 3.13 13.49
N HIS A 114 7.57 3.56 12.28
CA HIS A 114 7.14 4.88 11.77
C HIS A 114 5.62 4.97 11.62
N ILE A 115 4.94 3.89 11.24
CA ILE A 115 3.47 3.86 11.17
C ILE A 115 2.85 3.98 12.56
N ASP A 116 3.41 3.27 13.55
CA ASP A 116 2.94 3.32 14.93
C ASP A 116 3.20 4.70 15.57
N ASP A 117 4.34 5.33 15.28
CA ASP A 117 4.66 6.69 15.73
C ASP A 117 3.64 7.71 15.18
N MET A 118 3.28 7.61 13.89
CA MET A 118 2.23 8.46 13.29
C MET A 118 0.86 8.22 13.93
N ARG A 119 0.50 6.96 14.19
CA ARG A 119 -0.76 6.61 14.85
C ARG A 119 -0.83 7.13 16.27
N ALA A 120 0.23 6.94 17.06
CA ALA A 120 0.29 7.44 18.43
C ALA A 120 0.13 8.97 18.49
N PHE A 121 0.77 9.70 17.56
CA PHE A 121 0.56 11.13 17.42
C PHE A 121 -0.91 11.47 17.12
N LEU A 122 -1.49 10.82 16.10
CA LEU A 122 -2.86 11.05 15.68
C LEU A 122 -3.87 10.75 16.79
N ASP A 123 -3.79 9.58 17.41
CA ASP A 123 -4.67 9.14 18.49
C ASP A 123 -4.63 10.10 19.68
N ALA A 124 -3.45 10.65 20.00
CA ALA A 124 -3.29 11.64 21.05
C ALA A 124 -3.97 12.99 20.73
N LYS A 125 -4.22 13.29 19.45
CA LYS A 125 -4.86 14.53 19.00
C LYS A 125 -6.35 14.40 18.71
N VAL A 126 -6.90 13.18 18.63
CA VAL A 126 -8.34 12.96 18.46
C VAL A 126 -9.17 13.76 19.48
N PRO A 127 -8.88 13.75 20.80
CA PRO A 127 -9.67 14.53 21.76
C PRO A 127 -9.64 16.04 21.53
N LEU A 128 -8.55 16.55 20.94
CA LEU A 128 -8.43 17.97 20.59
C LEU A 128 -9.28 18.31 19.36
N MET A 129 -9.34 17.40 18.38
CA MET A 129 -10.12 17.58 17.15
C MET A 129 -11.63 17.45 17.41
N ASP A 130 -12.03 16.50 18.23
CA ASP A 130 -13.43 16.27 18.62
C ASP A 130 -13.90 17.25 19.72
N GLY A 131 -12.96 17.98 20.32
CA GLY A 131 -13.20 18.93 21.38
C GLY A 131 -13.75 20.29 20.92
N PRO A 132 -14.00 21.20 21.88
CA PRO A 132 -14.54 22.52 21.60
C PRO A 132 -13.55 23.41 20.84
N ASP A 133 -14.09 24.34 20.05
CA ASP A 133 -13.33 25.26 19.19
C ASP A 133 -12.33 26.11 19.98
N GLU A 134 -12.67 26.51 21.22
CA GLU A 134 -11.80 27.30 22.08
C GLU A 134 -10.51 26.56 22.43
N ALA A 135 -10.61 25.25 22.71
CA ALA A 135 -9.46 24.42 23.03
C ALA A 135 -8.55 24.25 21.81
N LEU A 136 -9.14 23.91 20.65
CA LEU A 136 -8.39 23.77 19.40
C LEU A 136 -7.70 25.09 18.99
N ARG A 137 -8.40 26.22 19.13
CA ARG A 137 -7.85 27.55 18.85
C ARG A 137 -6.66 27.88 19.75
N ALA A 138 -6.76 27.60 21.06
CA ALA A 138 -5.68 27.82 22.01
C ALA A 138 -4.46 26.90 21.75
N SER A 139 -4.68 25.73 21.15
CA SER A 139 -3.63 24.75 20.84
C SER A 139 -3.04 24.86 19.43
N LEU A 140 -3.41 25.86 18.61
CA LEU A 140 -2.89 25.96 17.23
C LEU A 140 -1.36 26.06 17.15
N HIS A 141 -0.75 26.83 18.05
CA HIS A 141 0.71 27.00 18.07
C HIS A 141 1.45 25.70 18.42
N PRO A 142 1.17 25.01 19.55
CA PRO A 142 1.80 23.72 19.83
C PRO A 142 1.46 22.66 18.79
N LEU A 143 0.22 22.62 18.29
CA LEU A 143 -0.19 21.67 17.24
C LEU A 143 0.63 21.83 15.95
N ALA A 144 0.95 23.07 15.55
CA ALA A 144 1.79 23.33 14.39
C ALA A 144 3.20 22.75 14.56
N ALA A 145 3.83 22.98 15.71
CA ALA A 145 5.18 22.49 16.00
C ALA A 145 5.22 20.96 16.05
N GLU A 146 4.19 20.32 16.65
CA GLU A 146 4.12 18.87 16.72
C GLU A 146 3.84 18.23 15.35
N ALA A 147 3.00 18.85 14.51
CA ALA A 147 2.78 18.39 13.15
C ALA A 147 4.06 18.48 12.30
N GLU A 148 4.82 19.57 12.44
CA GLU A 148 6.10 19.75 11.76
C GLU A 148 7.14 18.69 12.17
N ALA A 149 7.17 18.31 13.45
CA ALA A 149 8.04 17.24 13.92
C ALA A 149 7.74 15.89 13.23
N LEU A 150 6.48 15.64 12.86
CA LEU A 150 6.05 14.41 12.19
C LEU A 150 6.59 14.29 10.76
N ARG A 151 7.00 15.41 10.11
CA ARG A 151 7.59 15.38 8.76
C ARG A 151 8.76 14.43 8.66
N SER A 152 9.61 14.40 9.68
CA SER A 152 10.78 13.53 9.69
C SER A 152 10.40 12.04 9.63
N THR A 153 9.35 11.65 10.37
CA THR A 153 8.76 10.31 10.39
C THR A 153 8.17 9.94 9.03
N VAL A 154 7.34 10.81 8.43
CA VAL A 154 6.73 10.54 7.11
C VAL A 154 7.81 10.44 6.03
N ARG A 155 8.80 11.34 6.05
CA ARG A 155 9.94 11.33 5.12
C ARG A 155 10.74 10.04 5.22
N ALA A 156 11.02 9.57 6.42
CA ALA A 156 11.76 8.32 6.66
C ALA A 156 10.99 7.11 6.09
N LEU A 157 9.67 7.08 6.28
CA LEU A 157 8.80 6.06 5.71
C LEU A 157 8.84 6.09 4.16
N SER A 158 8.68 7.26 3.54
CA SER A 158 8.72 7.44 2.09
C SER A 158 10.04 6.97 1.48
N ILE A 159 11.18 7.35 2.07
CA ILE A 159 12.52 6.94 1.60
C ILE A 159 12.70 5.42 1.71
N ARG A 160 12.23 4.82 2.80
CA ARG A 160 12.40 3.39 3.04
C ARG A 160 11.50 2.54 2.15
N ALA A 161 10.27 2.99 1.93
CA ALA A 161 9.38 2.41 0.94
C ALA A 161 10.00 2.45 -0.46
N LEU A 162 10.58 3.59 -0.87
CA LEU A 162 11.27 3.69 -2.16
C LEU A 162 12.44 2.71 -2.27
N ARG A 163 13.24 2.53 -1.20
CA ARG A 163 14.33 1.53 -1.19
C ARG A 163 13.80 0.10 -1.33
N TYR A 164 12.69 -0.23 -0.67
CA TYR A 164 12.06 -1.53 -0.79
C TYR A 164 11.67 -1.83 -2.25
N PHE A 165 11.04 -0.87 -2.93
CA PHE A 165 10.67 -1.02 -4.35
C PHE A 165 11.86 -1.00 -5.31
N SER A 166 12.91 -0.23 -5.02
CA SER A 166 14.11 -0.17 -5.87
C SER A 166 14.93 -1.46 -5.88
N VAL A 167 14.80 -2.30 -4.84
CA VAL A 167 15.52 -3.58 -4.71
C VAL A 167 14.70 -4.75 -5.26
N GLN A 168 13.37 -4.61 -5.39
CA GLN A 168 12.48 -5.65 -5.88
C GLN A 168 11.98 -5.45 -7.33
N ALA A 169 12.27 -4.30 -7.95
CA ALA A 169 12.07 -4.03 -9.38
C ALA A 169 13.18 -4.66 -10.23
#